data_AF-A0A4Y8HZT2-F1
#
_entry.id   AF-A0A4Y8HZT2-F1
#
_cell.length_a   1.000
_cell.length_b   1.000
_cell.length_c   1.000
_cell.angle_alpha   90.00
_cell.angle_beta   90.00
_cell.angle_gamma   90.00
#
_symmetry.space_group_name_H-M   'P 1'
#
loop_
_entity.id
_entity.type
_entity.pdbx_description
1 polymer ?
#
loop_
_entity_poly.entity_id
_entity_poly.type
_entity_poly.pdbx_seq_one_letter_code
_entity_poly.pdbx_strand_id
1 'polypeptide(L)'
;MKVTMPNLGNLISIAGKSLLSNLGHEVILPPPNSKRTLDLGVRYAPEYCCLPLKIVLGNFIEALEKGADTIIMAGGWGPCRFGYYAEIQRMILKSLGYKFEMISLEIPRGNLIRVLNQFNRLRNKKSFSSSMRAFKLAWAKVIAIEELEKEALKARPRENIKGGVSKILKKGLSLIDNINSIEEIEKIKQEILINYNKIIEGNENKDLVKIKLVGELYVALEPFVNHNIEEKLGDLGVEVERGVSVQPWISSMLKFLKSSNEQEDIIEKAAKPYLSQSVGGEGQSTIGHIVLASEKGMDGAIQVIPFTCMPEIVAETISKKVSEDLNFPVLTLIYDEQTGEEGLITRIDAFVDLLKMKKNKRHLVKI
;
A
#
# COMPACT_ATOMS: atom_id res chain seq x y z
N MET A 1 -16.36 11.95 -18.83
CA MET A 1 -16.79 10.69 -18.17
C MET A 1 -16.83 10.95 -16.68
N LYS A 2 -17.73 10.25 -15.97
CA LYS A 2 -17.77 10.22 -14.50
C LYS A 2 -16.97 9.02 -14.02
N VAL A 3 -15.69 9.26 -13.75
CA VAL A 3 -14.69 8.21 -13.53
C VAL A 3 -14.54 7.87 -12.06
N THR A 4 -14.37 6.59 -11.76
CA THR A 4 -14.01 6.08 -10.44
C THR A 4 -12.81 5.14 -10.51
N MET A 5 -12.25 4.81 -9.35
CA MET A 5 -11.06 3.98 -9.17
C MET A 5 -11.09 3.31 -7.79
N PRO A 6 -10.36 2.20 -7.57
CA PRO A 6 -10.32 1.54 -6.27
C PRO A 6 -9.82 2.49 -5.18
N ASN A 7 -10.29 2.31 -3.94
CA ASN A 7 -9.71 3.01 -2.81
C ASN A 7 -8.41 2.30 -2.37
N LEU A 8 -7.33 3.04 -2.14
CA LEU A 8 -6.05 2.56 -1.61
C LEU A 8 -5.46 3.69 -0.76
N GLY A 9 -6.10 3.93 0.39
CA GLY A 9 -5.78 5.00 1.31
C GLY A 9 -5.67 6.39 0.68
N ASN A 10 -4.66 7.14 1.13
CA ASN A 10 -4.43 8.53 0.72
C ASN A 10 -3.92 8.65 -0.72
N LEU A 11 -3.22 7.63 -1.22
CA LEU A 11 -2.54 7.69 -2.51
C LEU A 11 -3.52 7.85 -3.68
N ILE A 12 -4.53 6.99 -3.76
CA ILE A 12 -5.48 7.06 -4.87
C ILE A 12 -6.45 8.23 -4.70
N SER A 13 -6.92 8.46 -3.47
CA SER A 13 -7.86 9.56 -3.17
C SER A 13 -7.28 10.94 -3.46
N ILE A 14 -5.96 11.12 -3.33
CA ILE A 14 -5.28 12.39 -3.60
C ILE A 14 -4.62 12.39 -4.99
N ALA A 15 -3.66 11.50 -5.24
CA ALA A 15 -2.87 11.54 -6.48
C ALA A 15 -3.68 11.05 -7.69
N GLY A 16 -4.44 9.96 -7.53
CA GLY A 16 -5.32 9.43 -8.59
C GLY A 16 -6.41 10.42 -8.99
N LYS A 17 -7.09 11.00 -7.99
CA LYS A 17 -8.05 12.10 -8.20
C LYS A 17 -7.41 13.30 -8.91
N SER A 18 -6.23 13.73 -8.45
CA SER A 18 -5.49 14.84 -9.06
C SER A 18 -5.18 14.58 -10.53
N LEU A 19 -4.74 13.37 -10.87
CA LEU A 19 -4.45 12.99 -12.26
C LEU A 19 -5.69 13.12 -13.16
N LEU A 20 -6.78 12.46 -12.79
CA LEU A 20 -7.97 12.40 -13.64
C LEU A 20 -8.72 13.72 -13.73
N SER A 21 -8.77 14.49 -12.63
CA SER A 21 -9.38 15.82 -12.61
C SER A 21 -8.61 16.78 -13.54
N ASN A 22 -7.27 16.73 -13.53
CA ASN A 22 -6.44 17.55 -14.43
C ASN A 22 -6.52 17.09 -15.90
N LEU A 23 -6.89 15.83 -16.16
CA LEU A 23 -7.26 15.35 -17.50
C LEU A 23 -8.68 15.78 -17.91
N GLY A 24 -9.46 16.40 -17.01
CA GLY A 24 -10.78 16.95 -17.28
C GLY A 24 -11.93 15.95 -17.09
N HIS A 25 -11.73 14.88 -16.32
CA HIS A 25 -12.81 13.99 -15.92
C HIS A 25 -13.49 14.48 -14.65
N GLU A 26 -14.77 14.14 -14.48
CA GLU A 26 -15.48 14.26 -13.22
C GLU A 26 -15.14 13.01 -12.38
N VAL A 27 -14.42 13.18 -11.27
CA VAL A 27 -13.95 12.05 -10.45
C VAL A 27 -14.95 11.78 -9.33
N ILE A 28 -15.58 10.61 -9.36
CA ILE A 28 -16.51 10.11 -8.34
C ILE A 28 -15.79 9.04 -7.52
N LEU A 29 -15.19 9.44 -6.40
CA LEU A 29 -14.50 8.50 -5.53
C LEU A 29 -15.48 7.67 -4.69
N PRO A 30 -15.19 6.37 -4.45
CA PRO A 30 -15.87 5.62 -3.42
C PRO A 30 -15.68 6.30 -2.04
N PRO A 31 -16.59 6.09 -1.08
CA PRO A 31 -16.33 6.52 0.30
C PRO A 31 -15.09 5.80 0.87
N PRO A 32 -14.53 6.28 2.00
CA PRO A 32 -13.57 5.51 2.77
C PRO A 32 -14.09 4.10 3.03
N ASN A 33 -13.20 3.12 2.97
CA ASN A 33 -13.55 1.73 3.21
C ASN A 33 -14.21 1.58 4.58
N SER A 34 -15.30 0.82 4.61
CA SER A 34 -16.13 0.63 5.80
C SER A 34 -16.66 -0.80 5.85
N LYS A 35 -17.32 -1.15 6.96
CA LYS A 35 -18.03 -2.42 7.05
C LYS A 35 -19.03 -2.61 5.91
N ARG A 36 -19.73 -1.55 5.51
CA ARG A 36 -20.63 -1.58 4.34
C ARG A 36 -19.88 -1.98 3.07
N THR A 37 -18.72 -1.36 2.82
CA THR A 37 -17.88 -1.65 1.66
C THR A 37 -17.47 -3.13 1.64
N LEU A 38 -17.02 -3.66 2.78
CA LEU A 38 -16.67 -5.07 2.93
C LEU A 38 -17.88 -5.98 2.70
N ASP A 39 -19.02 -5.70 3.34
CA ASP A 39 -20.24 -6.50 3.24
C ASP A 39 -20.74 -6.60 1.79
N LEU A 40 -20.69 -5.48 1.04
CA LEU A 40 -21.02 -5.45 -0.40
C LEU A 40 -20.06 -6.34 -1.20
N GLY A 41 -18.77 -6.26 -0.91
CA GLY A 41 -17.75 -7.08 -1.54
C GLY A 41 -17.96 -8.57 -1.31
N VAL A 42 -18.10 -8.97 -0.04
CA VAL A 42 -18.31 -10.35 0.41
C VAL A 42 -19.58 -10.94 -0.20
N ARG A 43 -20.66 -10.15 -0.28
CA ARG A 43 -21.95 -10.62 -0.78
C ARG A 43 -21.92 -11.08 -2.23
N TYR A 44 -21.09 -10.47 -3.07
CA TYR A 44 -21.11 -10.69 -4.53
C TYR A 44 -19.82 -11.29 -5.09
N ALA A 45 -18.71 -11.22 -4.37
CA ALA A 45 -17.47 -11.84 -4.79
C ALA A 45 -17.49 -13.37 -4.55
N PRO A 46 -16.73 -14.15 -5.34
CA PRO A 46 -16.51 -15.55 -5.03
C PRO A 46 -15.83 -15.71 -3.66
N GLU A 47 -16.27 -16.70 -2.89
CA GLU A 47 -15.84 -16.95 -1.50
C GLU A 47 -14.31 -17.02 -1.35
N TYR A 48 -13.65 -17.83 -2.19
CA TYR A 48 -12.20 -18.05 -2.18
C TYR A 48 -11.39 -16.93 -2.87
N CYS A 49 -11.98 -15.74 -3.08
CA CYS A 49 -11.22 -14.57 -3.50
C CYS A 49 -10.56 -13.86 -2.32
N CYS A 50 -9.32 -13.41 -2.54
CA CYS A 50 -8.60 -12.64 -1.53
C CYS A 50 -9.32 -11.31 -1.25
N LEU A 51 -9.17 -10.86 0.00
CA LEU A 51 -9.85 -9.70 0.56
C LEU A 51 -9.75 -8.42 -0.31
N PRO A 52 -8.62 -8.08 -0.95
CA PRO A 52 -8.54 -6.91 -1.81
C PRO A 52 -9.55 -6.92 -2.98
N LEU A 53 -9.82 -8.09 -3.58
CA LEU A 53 -10.84 -8.20 -4.65
C LEU A 53 -12.23 -7.83 -4.11
N LYS A 54 -12.56 -8.33 -2.92
CA LYS A 54 -13.85 -8.10 -2.24
C LYS A 54 -14.01 -6.61 -1.92
N ILE A 55 -13.03 -5.99 -1.27
CA ILE A 55 -13.08 -4.57 -0.92
C ILE A 55 -13.21 -3.68 -2.17
N VAL A 56 -12.39 -3.93 -3.20
CA VAL A 56 -12.43 -3.14 -4.43
C VAL A 56 -13.77 -3.32 -5.18
N LEU A 57 -14.38 -4.51 -5.14
CA LEU A 57 -15.73 -4.70 -5.67
C LEU A 57 -16.75 -3.85 -4.91
N GLY A 58 -16.67 -3.81 -3.58
CA GLY A 58 -17.49 -2.94 -2.74
C GLY A 58 -17.32 -1.45 -3.09
N ASN A 59 -16.07 -0.99 -3.30
CA ASN A 59 -15.81 0.37 -3.75
C ASN A 59 -16.51 0.70 -5.06
N PHE A 60 -16.45 -0.20 -6.04
CA PHE A 60 -17.09 0.02 -7.33
C PHE A 60 -18.61 0.07 -7.23
N ILE A 61 -19.22 -0.80 -6.42
CA ILE A 61 -20.66 -0.73 -6.14
C ILE A 61 -21.02 0.64 -5.57
N GLU A 62 -20.33 1.09 -4.52
CA GLU A 62 -20.62 2.37 -3.87
C GLU A 62 -20.36 3.57 -4.79
N ALA A 63 -19.35 3.51 -5.65
CA ALA A 63 -19.07 4.57 -6.62
C ALA A 63 -20.11 4.62 -7.75
N LEU A 64 -20.58 3.46 -8.24
CA LEU A 64 -21.64 3.38 -9.24
C LEU A 64 -22.98 3.88 -8.67
N GLU A 65 -23.28 3.55 -7.41
CA GLU A 65 -24.45 4.11 -6.68
C GLU A 65 -24.40 5.64 -6.58
N LYS A 66 -23.20 6.23 -6.46
CA LYS A 66 -22.98 7.69 -6.48
C LYS A 66 -23.03 8.30 -7.89
N GLY A 67 -23.22 7.51 -8.93
CA GLY A 67 -23.37 7.97 -10.31
C GLY A 67 -22.08 7.99 -11.13
N ALA A 68 -21.04 7.25 -10.74
CA ALA A 68 -19.93 6.95 -11.64
C ALA A 68 -20.45 6.16 -12.87
N ASP A 69 -19.94 6.47 -14.05
CA ASP A 69 -20.26 5.77 -15.31
C ASP A 69 -19.08 4.97 -15.85
N THR A 70 -17.87 5.20 -15.33
CA THR A 70 -16.62 4.63 -15.84
C THR A 70 -15.73 4.19 -14.68
N ILE A 71 -15.31 2.93 -14.68
CA ILE A 71 -14.37 2.36 -13.71
C ILE A 71 -12.99 2.28 -14.35
N ILE A 72 -11.97 2.76 -13.63
CA ILE A 72 -10.56 2.56 -13.96
C ILE A 72 -9.99 1.54 -12.98
N MET A 73 -9.47 0.44 -13.52
CA MET A 73 -8.83 -0.61 -12.75
C MET A 73 -7.43 -0.86 -13.29
N ALA A 74 -6.44 -0.93 -12.40
CA ALA A 74 -5.12 -1.39 -12.77
C ALA A 74 -5.15 -2.91 -12.96
N GLY A 75 -4.51 -3.39 -14.02
CA GLY A 75 -4.33 -4.80 -14.30
C GLY A 75 -2.94 -5.26 -13.90
N GLY A 76 -2.86 -6.48 -13.37
CA GLY A 76 -1.59 -7.13 -13.04
C GLY A 76 -1.03 -8.00 -14.16
N TRP A 77 0.26 -8.25 -14.08
CA TRP A 77 0.90 -9.37 -14.79
C TRP A 77 1.47 -10.38 -13.78
N GLY A 78 1.42 -11.65 -14.14
CA GLY A 78 2.00 -12.75 -13.36
C GLY A 78 0.95 -13.73 -12.82
N PRO A 79 1.37 -14.70 -12.00
CA PRO A 79 0.48 -15.73 -11.45
C PRO A 79 -0.48 -15.19 -10.38
N CYS A 80 -0.37 -13.91 -10.00
CA CYS A 80 -1.26 -13.27 -9.04
C CYS A 80 -2.65 -13.02 -9.65
N ARG A 81 -3.71 -13.28 -8.86
CA ARG A 81 -5.10 -13.07 -9.27
C ARG A 81 -5.43 -11.60 -9.60
N PHE A 82 -4.62 -10.64 -9.15
CA PHE A 82 -4.76 -9.21 -9.50
C PHE A 82 -4.90 -8.98 -11.01
N GLY A 83 -4.23 -9.79 -11.84
CA GLY A 83 -4.37 -9.76 -13.30
C GLY A 83 -5.80 -10.04 -13.83
N TYR A 84 -6.66 -10.68 -13.04
CA TYR A 84 -8.03 -11.03 -13.42
C TYR A 84 -9.09 -10.17 -12.71
N TYR A 85 -8.70 -9.26 -11.80
CA TYR A 85 -9.66 -8.50 -11.00
C TYR A 85 -10.64 -7.74 -11.88
N ALA A 86 -10.14 -7.00 -12.88
CA ALA A 86 -10.95 -6.18 -13.75
C ALA A 86 -12.06 -7.00 -14.45
N GLU A 87 -11.74 -8.16 -15.04
CA GLU A 87 -12.74 -8.96 -15.75
C GLU A 87 -13.71 -9.65 -14.78
N ILE A 88 -13.24 -10.18 -13.64
CA ILE A 88 -14.14 -10.78 -12.63
C ILE A 88 -15.12 -9.74 -12.10
N GLN A 89 -14.63 -8.57 -11.69
CA GLN A 89 -15.46 -7.49 -11.17
C GLN A 89 -16.40 -6.96 -12.25
N ARG A 90 -15.96 -6.88 -13.51
CA ARG A 90 -16.82 -6.51 -14.64
C ARG A 90 -17.99 -7.47 -14.80
N MET A 91 -17.74 -8.77 -14.78
CA MET A 91 -18.78 -9.79 -14.93
C MET A 91 -19.80 -9.69 -13.80
N ILE A 92 -19.33 -9.54 -12.55
CA ILE A 92 -20.20 -9.41 -11.37
C ILE A 92 -21.04 -8.13 -11.46
N LEU A 93 -20.43 -6.98 -11.70
CA LEU A 93 -21.17 -5.71 -11.77
C LEU A 93 -22.20 -5.71 -12.91
N LYS A 94 -21.90 -6.35 -14.05
CA LYS A 94 -22.87 -6.52 -15.14
C LYS A 94 -24.03 -7.45 -14.76
N SER A 95 -23.76 -8.55 -14.06
CA SER A 95 -24.84 -9.46 -13.61
C SER A 95 -25.75 -8.82 -12.57
N LEU A 96 -25.24 -7.85 -11.80
CA LEU A 96 -26.02 -7.00 -10.90
C LEU A 96 -26.82 -5.90 -11.61
N GLY A 97 -26.69 -5.77 -12.93
CA GLY A 97 -27.46 -4.82 -13.75
C GLY A 97 -26.85 -3.42 -13.86
N TYR A 98 -25.64 -3.20 -13.36
CA TYR A 98 -24.98 -1.90 -13.52
C TYR A 98 -24.59 -1.65 -14.98
N LYS A 99 -24.81 -0.41 -15.43
CA LYS A 99 -24.36 0.09 -16.73
C LYS A 99 -23.15 0.96 -16.52
N PHE A 100 -21.99 0.47 -16.93
CA PHE A 100 -20.73 1.19 -16.78
C PHE A 100 -19.77 0.80 -17.89
N GLU A 101 -18.78 1.66 -18.08
CA GLU A 101 -17.60 1.37 -18.86
C GLU A 101 -16.45 0.96 -17.92
N MET A 102 -15.58 0.05 -18.35
CA MET A 102 -14.38 -0.29 -17.57
C MET A 102 -13.12 -0.20 -18.42
N ILE A 103 -12.18 0.61 -17.95
CA ILE A 103 -10.85 0.81 -18.54
C ILE A 103 -9.85 0.02 -17.68
N SER A 104 -9.24 -1.01 -18.27
CA SER A 104 -8.26 -1.88 -17.60
C SER A 104 -6.83 -1.47 -18.02
N LEU A 105 -6.08 -0.90 -17.09
CA LEU A 105 -4.70 -0.47 -17.33
C LEU A 105 -3.75 -1.65 -17.14
N GLU A 106 -3.59 -2.43 -18.21
CA GLU A 106 -2.70 -3.58 -18.28
C GLU A 106 -1.39 -3.26 -19.01
N ILE A 107 -0.32 -3.98 -18.66
CA ILE A 107 0.96 -3.92 -19.37
C ILE A 107 0.78 -4.47 -20.80
N PRO A 108 1.25 -3.77 -21.85
CA PRO A 108 1.07 -4.19 -23.24
C PRO A 108 1.79 -5.51 -23.54
N ARG A 109 1.08 -6.64 -23.54
CA ARG A 109 1.57 -7.89 -24.15
C ARG A 109 1.14 -7.97 -25.60
N GLY A 110 1.91 -7.30 -26.47
CA GLY A 110 1.76 -7.40 -27.93
C GLY A 110 0.58 -6.63 -28.55
N ASN A 111 -0.34 -6.06 -27.74
CA ASN A 111 -1.45 -5.27 -28.24
C ASN A 111 -1.32 -3.78 -27.90
N LEU A 112 -0.32 -3.14 -28.51
CA LEU A 112 -0.04 -1.70 -28.36
C LEU A 112 -1.24 -0.83 -28.75
N ILE A 113 -2.03 -1.28 -29.73
CA ILE A 113 -3.23 -0.58 -30.20
C ILE A 113 -4.25 -0.44 -29.06
N ARG A 114 -4.52 -1.52 -28.31
CA ARG A 114 -5.43 -1.49 -27.16
C ARG A 114 -4.94 -0.51 -26.07
N VAL A 115 -3.64 -0.51 -25.77
CA VAL A 115 -3.06 0.41 -24.77
C VAL A 115 -3.15 1.86 -25.24
N LEU A 116 -2.81 2.15 -26.49
CA LEU A 116 -2.93 3.49 -27.07
C LEU A 116 -4.39 3.97 -27.08
N ASN A 117 -5.35 3.09 -27.38
CA ASN A 117 -6.76 3.43 -27.33
C ASN A 117 -7.21 3.75 -25.90
N GLN A 118 -6.84 2.94 -24.90
CA GLN A 118 -7.17 3.21 -23.51
C GLN A 118 -6.52 4.51 -23.01
N PHE A 119 -5.26 4.74 -23.36
CA PHE A 119 -4.56 5.98 -23.04
C PHE A 119 -5.23 7.20 -23.69
N ASN A 120 -5.62 7.11 -24.97
CA ASN A 120 -6.32 8.19 -25.66
C ASN A 120 -7.68 8.51 -25.05
N ARG A 121 -8.39 7.51 -24.53
CA ARG A 121 -9.66 7.71 -23.81
C ARG A 121 -9.44 8.40 -22.48
N LEU A 122 -8.44 7.95 -21.71
CA LEU A 122 -8.04 8.62 -20.46
C LEU A 122 -7.57 10.07 -20.71
N ARG A 123 -6.92 10.34 -21.83
CA ARG A 123 -6.46 11.68 -22.22
C ARG A 123 -7.60 12.67 -22.39
N ASN A 124 -8.84 12.23 -22.65
CA ASN A 124 -10.02 13.08 -22.77
C ASN A 124 -9.81 14.29 -23.70
N LYS A 125 -9.22 14.06 -24.88
CA LYS A 125 -8.88 15.09 -25.88
C LYS A 125 -7.86 16.16 -25.43
N LYS A 126 -7.28 16.08 -24.22
CA LYS A 126 -6.20 16.97 -23.76
C LYS A 126 -4.94 16.78 -24.60
N SER A 127 -4.14 17.82 -24.79
CA SER A 127 -2.86 17.71 -25.50
C SER A 127 -1.88 16.80 -24.73
N PHE A 128 -0.91 16.22 -25.43
CA PHE A 128 0.13 15.40 -24.79
C PHE A 128 0.90 16.19 -23.73
N SER A 129 1.21 17.46 -24.00
CA SER A 129 1.85 18.37 -23.03
C SER A 129 1.02 18.56 -21.75
N SER A 130 -0.29 18.77 -21.88
CA SER A 130 -1.20 18.91 -20.73
C SER A 130 -1.29 17.61 -19.93
N SER A 131 -1.30 16.47 -20.63
CA SER A 131 -1.38 15.14 -20.00
C SER A 131 -0.10 14.82 -19.22
N MET A 132 1.05 15.16 -19.81
CA MET A 132 2.35 15.03 -19.15
C MET A 132 2.45 15.92 -17.90
N ARG A 133 1.90 17.14 -17.93
CA ARG A 133 1.82 18.03 -16.76
C ARG A 133 0.95 17.43 -15.66
N ALA A 134 -0.23 16.92 -16.00
CA ALA A 134 -1.12 16.24 -15.05
C ALA A 134 -0.45 15.03 -14.40
N PHE A 135 0.27 14.23 -15.20
CA PHE A 135 1.04 13.09 -14.71
C PHE A 135 2.17 13.52 -13.77
N LYS A 136 2.97 14.53 -14.14
CA LYS A 136 4.06 15.05 -13.29
C LYS A 136 3.55 15.54 -11.94
N LEU A 137 2.43 16.26 -11.93
CA LEU A 137 1.80 16.73 -10.70
C LEU A 137 1.32 15.56 -9.83
N ALA A 138 0.61 14.59 -10.41
CA ALA A 138 0.14 13.42 -9.68
C ALA A 138 1.31 12.60 -9.13
N TRP A 139 2.39 12.45 -9.89
CA TRP A 139 3.60 11.76 -9.46
C TRP A 139 4.28 12.48 -8.28
N ALA A 140 4.37 13.82 -8.32
CA ALA A 140 4.87 14.60 -7.20
C ALA A 140 4.02 14.39 -5.93
N LYS A 141 2.69 14.27 -6.07
CA LYS A 141 1.80 13.92 -4.96
C LYS A 141 2.07 12.51 -4.42
N VAL A 142 2.26 11.50 -5.29
CA VAL A 142 2.61 10.14 -4.85
C VAL A 142 3.87 10.15 -3.99
N ILE A 143 4.95 10.77 -4.50
CA ILE A 143 6.23 10.86 -3.77
C ILE A 143 6.03 11.56 -2.42
N ALA A 144 5.36 12.73 -2.42
CA ALA A 144 5.14 13.48 -1.18
C ALA A 144 4.33 12.70 -0.15
N ILE A 145 3.28 11.99 -0.56
CA ILE A 145 2.45 11.18 0.34
C ILE A 145 3.27 10.05 0.96
N GLU A 146 4.00 9.27 0.15
CA GLU A 146 4.78 8.15 0.67
C GLU A 146 5.94 8.61 1.58
N GLU A 147 6.61 9.71 1.24
CA GLU A 147 7.64 10.30 2.11
C GLU A 147 7.06 10.76 3.45
N LEU A 148 5.91 11.45 3.43
CA LEU A 148 5.27 11.93 4.66
C LEU A 148 4.73 10.80 5.54
N GLU A 149 4.16 9.76 4.94
CA GLU A 149 3.73 8.56 5.66
C GLU A 149 4.94 7.82 6.25
N LYS A 150 6.01 7.64 5.47
CA LYS A 150 7.25 7.00 5.94
C LYS A 150 7.88 7.74 7.11
N GLU A 151 7.97 9.06 7.06
CA GLU A 151 8.51 9.85 8.17
C GLU A 151 7.55 9.87 9.37
N ALA A 152 6.23 9.78 9.14
CA ALA A 152 5.26 9.60 10.22
C ALA A 152 5.48 8.28 10.99
N LEU A 153 5.83 7.18 10.30
CA LEU A 153 6.14 5.89 10.95
C LEU A 153 7.37 5.94 11.87
N LYS A 154 8.31 6.86 11.61
CA LYS A 154 9.46 7.10 12.48
C LYS A 154 9.15 8.08 13.61
N ALA A 155 8.37 9.12 13.31
CA ALA A 155 8.06 10.18 14.28
C ALA A 155 7.03 9.74 15.32
N ARG A 156 5.99 8.98 14.92
CA ARG A 156 4.88 8.58 15.80
C ARG A 156 5.32 7.90 17.10
N PRO A 157 6.20 6.89 17.11
CA PRO A 157 6.62 6.26 18.37
C PRO A 157 7.53 7.15 19.24
N ARG A 158 7.93 8.32 18.75
CA ARG A 158 8.75 9.32 19.46
C ARG A 158 7.96 10.55 19.90
N GLU A 159 6.67 10.63 19.54
CA GLU A 159 5.89 11.84 19.76
C GLU A 159 5.70 12.14 21.25
N ASN A 160 5.80 13.43 21.60
CA ASN A 160 5.56 13.90 22.97
C ASN A 160 4.06 13.89 23.33
N ILE A 161 3.19 14.00 22.32
CA ILE A 161 1.73 14.05 22.48
C ILE A 161 1.12 12.98 21.58
N LYS A 162 0.50 11.98 22.21
CA LYS A 162 -0.12 10.85 21.51
C LYS A 162 -1.13 11.32 20.44
N GLY A 163 -1.01 10.78 19.22
CA GLY A 163 -1.81 11.11 18.04
C GLY A 163 -1.46 12.45 17.39
N GLY A 164 -0.39 13.13 17.83
CA GLY A 164 0.01 14.41 17.28
C GLY A 164 0.58 14.30 15.86
N VAL A 165 1.40 13.28 15.60
CA VAL A 165 1.93 12.99 14.25
C VAL A 165 0.79 12.66 13.28
N SER A 166 -0.17 11.81 13.69
CA SER A 166 -1.32 11.47 12.83
C SER A 166 -2.19 12.70 12.50
N LYS A 167 -2.36 13.64 13.45
CA LYS A 167 -3.06 14.93 13.19
C LYS A 167 -2.31 15.80 12.20
N ILE A 168 -0.98 15.93 12.36
CA ILE A 168 -0.13 16.69 11.44
C ILE A 168 -0.19 16.09 10.03
N LEU A 169 -0.05 14.77 9.91
CA LEU A 169 -0.13 14.05 8.64
C LEU A 169 -1.47 14.30 7.94
N LYS A 170 -2.59 14.10 8.65
CA LYS A 170 -3.94 14.31 8.10
C LYS A 170 -4.15 15.74 7.59
N LYS A 171 -3.69 16.74 8.35
CA LYS A 171 -3.74 18.15 7.93
C LYS A 171 -2.90 18.37 6.67
N GLY A 172 -1.68 17.84 6.65
CA GLY A 172 -0.76 17.94 5.51
C GLY A 172 -1.30 17.34 4.22
N LEU A 173 -1.82 16.13 4.29
CA LEU A 173 -2.44 15.43 3.16
C LEU A 173 -3.67 16.19 2.62
N SER A 174 -4.49 16.77 3.51
CA SER A 174 -5.61 17.62 3.10
C SER A 174 -5.16 18.90 2.38
N LEU A 175 -4.01 19.47 2.72
CA LEU A 175 -3.45 20.61 1.99
C LEU A 175 -2.94 20.17 0.61
N ILE A 176 -2.22 19.05 0.55
CA ILE A 176 -1.67 18.48 -0.70
C ILE A 176 -2.79 18.11 -1.70
N ASP A 177 -3.96 17.63 -1.24
CA ASP A 177 -5.10 17.34 -2.12
C ASP A 177 -5.51 18.56 -2.96
N ASN A 178 -5.58 19.73 -2.31
CA ASN A 178 -6.11 20.95 -2.92
C ASN A 178 -5.10 21.71 -3.80
N ILE A 179 -3.83 21.27 -3.85
CA ILE A 179 -2.75 21.99 -4.52
C ILE A 179 -2.48 21.45 -5.92
N ASN A 180 -2.19 22.37 -6.84
CA ASN A 180 -1.86 22.05 -8.24
C ASN A 180 -0.45 22.53 -8.65
N SER A 181 0.39 22.92 -7.68
CA SER A 181 1.78 23.34 -7.89
C SER A 181 2.76 22.38 -7.23
N ILE A 182 3.76 21.92 -7.98
CA ILE A 182 4.80 21.01 -7.47
C ILE A 182 5.68 21.72 -6.42
N GLU A 183 5.95 23.01 -6.61
CA GLU A 183 6.75 23.80 -5.66
C GLU A 183 6.03 23.97 -4.32
N GLU A 184 4.69 24.15 -4.35
CA GLU A 184 3.88 24.26 -3.13
C GLU A 184 3.77 22.93 -2.40
N ILE A 185 3.67 21.81 -3.14
CA ILE A 185 3.71 20.46 -2.55
C ILE A 185 5.02 20.28 -1.77
N GLU A 186 6.15 20.66 -2.36
CA GLU A 186 7.45 20.55 -1.70
C GLU A 186 7.54 21.45 -0.46
N LYS A 187 7.06 22.69 -0.53
CA LYS A 187 7.02 23.60 0.62
C LYS A 187 6.22 23.02 1.79
N ILE A 188 5.04 22.49 1.54
CA ILE A 188 4.20 21.89 2.59
C ILE A 188 4.82 20.63 3.13
N LYS A 189 5.43 19.81 2.28
CA LYS A 189 6.18 18.63 2.72
C LYS A 189 7.25 19.03 3.72
N GLN A 190 8.07 20.02 3.40
CA GLN A 190 9.11 20.52 4.31
C GLN A 190 8.52 21.09 5.62
N GLU A 191 7.42 21.84 5.55
CA GLU A 191 6.73 22.34 6.75
C GLU A 191 6.26 21.19 7.66
N ILE A 192 5.69 20.14 7.09
CA ILE A 192 5.24 18.97 7.84
C ILE A 192 6.42 18.25 8.50
N LEU A 193 7.53 18.05 7.79
CA LEU A 193 8.74 17.42 8.34
C LEU A 193 9.31 18.24 9.51
N ILE A 194 9.31 19.56 9.41
CA ILE A 194 9.69 20.45 10.53
C ILE A 194 8.75 20.25 11.72
N ASN A 195 7.43 20.13 11.48
CA ASN A 195 6.47 19.90 12.55
C ASN A 195 6.60 18.52 13.19
N TYR A 196 6.98 17.48 12.44
CA TYR A 196 7.37 16.19 13.01
C TYR A 196 8.59 16.32 13.91
N ASN A 197 9.64 17.02 13.48
CA ASN A 197 10.84 17.20 14.30
C ASN A 197 10.52 17.95 15.62
N LYS A 198 9.64 18.95 15.58
CA LYS A 198 9.18 19.65 16.79
C LYS A 198 8.41 18.75 17.75
N ILE A 199 7.56 17.85 17.25
CA ILE A 199 6.74 17.02 18.13
C ILE A 199 7.51 15.89 18.80
N ILE A 200 8.67 15.52 18.24
CA ILE A 200 9.57 14.51 18.80
C ILE A 200 10.75 15.11 19.56
N GLU A 201 10.79 16.43 19.72
CA GLU A 201 11.91 17.14 20.37
C GLU A 201 12.20 16.55 21.76
N GLY A 202 13.47 16.20 22.00
CA GLY A 202 13.94 15.52 23.23
C GLY A 202 13.78 14.00 23.24
N ASN A 203 13.15 13.41 22.23
CA ASN A 203 12.92 11.96 22.10
C ASN A 203 13.53 11.36 20.82
N GLU A 204 14.40 12.10 20.12
CA GLU A 204 14.94 11.74 18.82
C GLU A 204 15.72 10.42 18.88
N ASN A 205 16.54 10.30 19.92
CA ASN A 205 17.46 9.17 20.14
C ASN A 205 16.87 8.05 20.99
N LYS A 206 15.54 7.99 21.15
CA LYS A 206 14.90 6.86 21.84
C LYS A 206 15.29 5.54 21.17
N ASP A 207 15.77 4.61 21.97
CA ASP A 207 16.08 3.25 21.51
C ASP A 207 14.80 2.43 21.44
N LEU A 208 14.19 2.43 20.26
CA LEU A 208 12.89 1.80 20.02
C LEU A 208 13.04 0.43 19.37
N VAL A 209 12.04 -0.43 19.57
CA VAL A 209 11.92 -1.65 18.76
C VAL A 209 11.67 -1.24 17.31
N LYS A 210 12.43 -1.83 16.38
CA LYS A 210 12.32 -1.57 14.94
C LYS A 210 11.78 -2.80 14.23
N ILE A 211 10.67 -2.65 13.54
CA ILE A 211 10.00 -3.74 12.82
C ILE A 211 9.90 -3.43 11.33
N LYS A 212 10.15 -4.44 10.49
CA LYS A 212 9.85 -4.38 9.06
C LYS A 212 8.41 -4.84 8.81
N LEU A 213 7.57 -4.00 8.21
CA LEU A 213 6.22 -4.38 7.79
C LEU A 213 6.24 -4.82 6.33
N VAL A 214 5.96 -6.09 6.06
CA VAL A 214 5.98 -6.72 4.73
C VAL A 214 4.64 -7.39 4.45
N GLY A 215 4.41 -7.84 3.22
CA GLY A 215 3.18 -8.55 2.88
C GLY A 215 2.56 -8.11 1.57
N GLU A 216 1.28 -8.38 1.42
CA GLU A 216 0.52 -8.01 0.22
C GLU A 216 0.29 -6.48 0.16
N LEU A 217 0.49 -5.90 -1.02
CA LEU A 217 0.50 -4.45 -1.23
C LEU A 217 -0.78 -3.75 -0.73
N TYR A 218 -1.96 -4.27 -1.09
CA TYR A 218 -3.22 -3.63 -0.74
C TYR A 218 -3.49 -3.69 0.78
N VAL A 219 -3.31 -4.86 1.39
CA VAL A 219 -3.49 -5.03 2.85
C VAL A 219 -2.52 -4.14 3.61
N ALA A 220 -1.25 -4.09 3.21
CA ALA A 220 -0.26 -3.29 3.92
C ALA A 220 -0.50 -1.77 3.81
N LEU A 221 -1.15 -1.29 2.75
CA LEU A 221 -1.38 0.15 2.52
C LEU A 221 -2.77 0.64 2.95
N GLU A 222 -3.79 -0.22 2.99
CA GLU A 222 -5.16 0.19 3.27
C GLU A 222 -5.49 0.08 4.78
N PRO A 223 -5.63 1.22 5.51
CA PRO A 223 -5.76 1.20 6.97
C PRO A 223 -7.03 0.52 7.48
N PHE A 224 -8.13 0.57 6.73
CA PHE A 224 -9.35 -0.16 7.11
C PHE A 224 -9.11 -1.67 7.11
N VAL A 225 -8.38 -2.18 6.11
CA VAL A 225 -8.16 -3.62 5.92
C VAL A 225 -7.18 -4.18 6.94
N ASN A 226 -6.11 -3.44 7.24
CA ASN A 226 -5.12 -3.87 8.22
C ASN A 226 -5.41 -3.43 9.66
N HIS A 227 -6.60 -2.88 9.92
CA HIS A 227 -6.99 -2.32 11.21
C HIS A 227 -6.01 -1.28 11.78
N ASN A 228 -5.50 -0.39 10.93
CA ASN A 228 -4.57 0.69 11.28
C ASN A 228 -3.30 0.19 12.01
N ILE A 229 -2.74 -0.94 11.56
CA ILE A 229 -1.62 -1.60 12.24
C ILE A 229 -0.42 -0.67 12.46
N GLU A 230 -0.15 0.22 11.53
CA GLU A 230 0.96 1.17 11.60
C GLU A 230 0.79 2.23 12.69
N GLU A 231 -0.44 2.72 12.89
CA GLU A 231 -0.73 3.65 13.98
C GLU A 231 -0.65 2.93 15.33
N LYS A 232 -1.20 1.72 15.42
CA LYS A 232 -1.15 0.89 16.63
C LYS A 232 0.29 0.54 17.04
N LEU A 233 1.14 0.16 16.10
CA LEU A 233 2.56 -0.10 16.38
C LEU A 233 3.28 1.16 16.86
N GLY A 234 3.02 2.30 16.22
CA GLY A 234 3.55 3.59 16.67
C GLY A 234 3.13 3.93 18.11
N ASP A 235 1.86 3.71 18.44
CA ASP A 235 1.31 3.89 19.78
C ASP A 235 1.95 2.97 20.84
N LEU A 236 2.46 1.80 20.44
CA LEU A 236 3.19 0.86 21.29
C LEU A 236 4.69 1.21 21.44
N GLY A 237 5.14 2.31 20.83
CA GLY A 237 6.53 2.75 20.82
C GLY A 237 7.40 1.95 19.83
N VAL A 238 6.82 1.45 18.74
CA VAL A 238 7.53 0.70 17.70
C VAL A 238 7.75 1.58 16.48
N GLU A 239 8.99 1.61 16.00
CA GLU A 239 9.33 2.21 14.71
C GLU A 239 9.11 1.18 13.60
N VAL A 240 8.34 1.56 12.59
CA VAL A 240 7.98 0.68 11.48
C VAL A 240 8.69 1.14 10.20
N GLU A 241 9.40 0.22 9.54
CA GLU A 241 9.87 0.42 8.18
C GLU A 241 8.97 -0.39 7.23
N ARG A 242 8.14 0.29 6.43
CA ARG A 242 7.30 -0.35 5.41
C ARG A 242 8.18 -0.98 4.32
N GLY A 243 7.90 -2.22 3.96
CA GLY A 243 8.56 -2.99 2.89
C GLY A 243 7.82 -2.90 1.56
N VAL A 244 6.55 -2.51 1.57
CA VAL A 244 5.77 -2.27 0.36
C VAL A 244 5.71 -0.78 0.04
N SER A 245 5.69 -0.43 -1.24
CA SER A 245 5.56 0.96 -1.70
C SER A 245 4.97 1.02 -3.10
N VAL A 246 4.16 2.04 -3.34
CA VAL A 246 3.49 2.28 -4.62
C VAL A 246 4.44 2.90 -5.63
N GLN A 247 5.40 3.74 -5.24
CA GLN A 247 6.37 4.31 -6.17
C GLN A 247 7.16 3.23 -6.93
N PRO A 248 7.82 2.24 -6.28
CA PRO A 248 8.46 1.13 -6.98
C PRO A 248 7.47 0.30 -7.78
N TRP A 249 6.27 0.03 -7.24
CA TRP A 249 5.25 -0.77 -7.92
C TRP A 249 4.80 -0.12 -9.24
N ILE A 250 4.47 1.18 -9.26
CA ILE A 250 4.13 1.92 -10.49
C ILE A 250 5.35 1.98 -11.43
N SER A 251 6.54 2.26 -10.89
CA SER A 251 7.76 2.32 -11.68
C SER A 251 8.08 0.98 -12.35
N SER A 252 7.76 -0.14 -11.67
CA SER A 252 7.94 -1.49 -12.17
C SER A 252 7.04 -1.78 -13.38
N MET A 253 5.81 -1.26 -13.41
CA MET A 253 4.92 -1.35 -14.57
C MET A 253 5.45 -0.60 -15.79
N LEU A 254 6.27 0.42 -15.56
CA LEU A 254 6.92 1.22 -16.60
C LEU A 254 8.31 0.67 -17.00
N LYS A 255 8.76 -0.46 -16.44
CA LYS A 255 10.07 -1.10 -16.76
C LYS A 255 10.27 -1.43 -18.23
N PHE A 256 9.21 -1.64 -19.01
CA PHE A 256 9.35 -1.78 -20.47
C PHE A 256 10.04 -0.55 -21.12
N LEU A 257 10.03 0.60 -20.44
CA LEU A 257 10.66 1.85 -20.87
C LEU A 257 11.99 2.19 -20.17
N LYS A 258 12.43 1.44 -19.14
CA LYS A 258 13.63 1.77 -18.35
C LYS A 258 14.42 0.54 -17.86
N SER A 259 15.74 0.67 -17.86
CA SER A 259 16.72 -0.28 -17.29
C SER A 259 16.48 -0.55 -15.80
N SER A 260 16.89 -1.74 -15.35
CA SER A 260 16.73 -2.32 -14.00
C SER A 260 16.83 -1.33 -12.83
N ASN A 261 15.96 -1.53 -11.84
CA ASN A 261 15.94 -0.75 -10.59
C ASN A 261 16.87 -1.45 -9.58
N GLU A 262 17.97 -0.81 -9.21
CA GLU A 262 19.00 -1.35 -8.32
C GLU A 262 18.44 -1.88 -6.99
N GLN A 263 17.40 -1.22 -6.46
CA GLN A 263 16.78 -1.61 -5.20
C GLN A 263 16.01 -2.93 -5.30
N GLU A 264 15.32 -3.18 -6.42
CA GLU A 264 14.64 -4.47 -6.63
C GLU A 264 15.65 -5.59 -6.82
N ASP A 265 16.77 -5.32 -7.51
CA ASP A 265 17.85 -6.29 -7.66
C ASP A 265 18.45 -6.69 -6.29
N ILE A 266 18.58 -5.76 -5.35
CA ILE A 266 19.06 -6.05 -3.99
C ILE A 266 18.06 -6.94 -3.24
N ILE A 267 16.77 -6.62 -3.31
CA ILE A 267 15.71 -7.39 -2.63
C ILE A 267 15.63 -8.80 -3.21
N GLU A 268 15.65 -8.94 -4.54
CA GLU A 268 15.63 -10.24 -5.21
C GLU A 268 16.88 -11.07 -4.87
N LYS A 269 18.08 -10.44 -4.83
CA LYS A 269 19.32 -11.10 -4.41
C LYS A 269 19.26 -11.60 -2.98
N ALA A 270 18.72 -10.81 -2.05
CA ALA A 270 18.54 -11.20 -0.66
C ALA A 270 17.51 -12.34 -0.50
N ALA A 271 16.48 -12.38 -1.34
CA ALA A 271 15.48 -13.45 -1.34
C ALA A 271 16.02 -14.77 -1.92
N LYS A 272 16.94 -14.70 -2.89
CA LYS A 272 17.39 -15.81 -3.72
C LYS A 272 17.80 -17.10 -2.98
N PRO A 273 18.47 -17.07 -1.81
CA PRO A 273 18.81 -18.28 -1.06
C PRO A 273 17.59 -19.07 -0.56
N TYR A 274 16.46 -18.39 -0.36
CA TYR A 274 15.24 -18.98 0.21
C TYR A 274 14.11 -19.10 -0.81
N LEU A 275 14.01 -18.14 -1.74
CA LEU A 275 13.02 -18.09 -2.82
C LEU A 275 13.66 -17.54 -4.10
N SER A 276 14.18 -18.46 -4.91
CA SER A 276 14.96 -18.14 -6.11
C SER A 276 14.14 -17.67 -7.32
N GLN A 277 12.82 -17.85 -7.27
CA GLN A 277 11.89 -17.53 -8.36
C GLN A 277 10.73 -16.69 -7.87
N SER A 278 10.24 -15.79 -8.72
CA SER A 278 9.03 -15.03 -8.43
C SER A 278 7.80 -15.94 -8.43
N VAL A 279 7.01 -15.85 -7.36
CA VAL A 279 5.72 -16.53 -7.22
C VAL A 279 4.54 -15.61 -7.55
N GLY A 280 4.82 -14.47 -8.20
CA GLY A 280 3.88 -13.35 -8.39
C GLY A 280 3.65 -12.55 -7.11
N GLY A 281 2.93 -11.44 -7.22
CA GLY A 281 2.67 -10.54 -6.08
C GLY A 281 3.97 -10.14 -5.37
N GLU A 282 3.88 -9.96 -4.05
CA GLU A 282 4.99 -9.54 -3.20
C GLU A 282 5.76 -10.71 -2.56
N GLY A 283 5.45 -11.97 -2.87
CA GLY A 283 5.98 -13.11 -2.11
C GLY A 283 7.52 -13.19 -2.09
N GLN A 284 8.17 -12.93 -3.22
CA GLN A 284 9.65 -12.89 -3.28
C GLN A 284 10.23 -11.65 -2.60
N SER A 285 9.61 -10.48 -2.78
CA SER A 285 10.09 -9.25 -2.15
C SER A 285 9.90 -9.26 -0.64
N THR A 286 8.83 -9.88 -0.14
CA THR A 286 8.58 -10.14 1.28
C THR A 286 9.76 -10.87 1.92
N ILE A 287 10.22 -11.97 1.33
CA ILE A 287 11.39 -12.72 1.83
C ILE A 287 12.65 -11.85 1.80
N GLY A 288 12.92 -11.17 0.69
CA GLY A 288 14.09 -10.31 0.55
C GLY A 288 14.10 -9.18 1.60
N HIS A 289 12.95 -8.56 1.87
CA HIS A 289 12.83 -7.54 2.91
C HIS A 289 13.05 -8.07 4.32
N ILE A 290 12.62 -9.30 4.63
CA ILE A 290 12.86 -9.93 5.93
C ILE A 290 14.37 -10.18 6.13
N VAL A 291 15.05 -10.73 5.11
CA VAL A 291 16.51 -10.96 5.15
C VAL A 291 17.26 -9.64 5.35
N LEU A 292 16.96 -8.63 4.54
CA LEU A 292 17.59 -7.31 4.64
C LEU A 292 17.30 -6.61 5.97
N ALA A 293 16.11 -6.80 6.54
CA ALA A 293 15.77 -6.25 7.86
C ALA A 293 16.64 -6.87 8.96
N SER A 294 16.86 -8.18 8.90
CA SER A 294 17.77 -8.88 9.81
C SER A 294 19.21 -8.37 9.67
N GLU A 295 19.72 -8.22 8.44
CA GLU A 295 21.07 -7.71 8.17
C GLU A 295 21.28 -6.27 8.64
N LYS A 296 20.24 -5.44 8.55
CA LYS A 296 20.23 -4.06 9.09
C LYS A 296 20.14 -4.00 10.62
N GLY A 297 20.02 -5.13 11.30
CA GLY A 297 19.91 -5.19 12.75
C GLY A 297 18.56 -4.73 13.31
N MET A 298 17.48 -4.88 12.53
CA MET A 298 16.12 -4.67 13.05
C MET A 298 15.77 -5.74 14.10
N ASP A 299 14.67 -5.54 14.83
CA ASP A 299 14.28 -6.42 15.93
C ASP A 299 13.34 -7.55 15.49
N GLY A 300 12.53 -7.34 14.45
CA GLY A 300 11.66 -8.36 13.86
C GLY A 300 10.94 -7.88 12.59
N ALA A 301 10.12 -8.75 12.02
CA ALA A 301 9.21 -8.39 10.92
C ALA A 301 7.78 -8.81 11.20
N ILE A 302 6.83 -8.06 10.65
CA ILE A 302 5.41 -8.43 10.61
C ILE A 302 5.01 -8.56 9.15
N GLN A 303 4.49 -9.73 8.78
CA GLN A 303 3.93 -10.01 7.48
C GLN A 303 2.40 -9.86 7.54
N VAL A 304 1.80 -9.04 6.68
CA VAL A 304 0.35 -8.85 6.60
C VAL A 304 -0.19 -9.39 5.28
N ILE A 305 -1.10 -10.35 5.36
CA ILE A 305 -1.53 -11.11 4.17
C ILE A 305 -3.05 -11.28 4.15
N PRO A 306 -3.73 -11.19 3.00
CA PRO A 306 -5.11 -11.59 2.92
C PRO A 306 -5.22 -13.11 2.85
N PHE A 307 -6.25 -13.68 3.46
CA PHE A 307 -6.55 -15.10 3.32
C PHE A 307 -6.67 -15.47 1.82
N THR A 308 -6.16 -16.63 1.44
CA THR A 308 -6.02 -17.14 0.05
C THR A 308 -5.01 -16.42 -0.86
N CYS A 309 -4.18 -15.49 -0.36
CA CYS A 309 -3.11 -14.90 -1.15
C CYS A 309 -1.96 -15.89 -1.37
N MET A 310 -2.01 -16.66 -2.46
CA MET A 310 -1.02 -17.71 -2.75
C MET A 310 0.45 -17.22 -2.65
N PRO A 311 0.86 -16.09 -3.28
CA PRO A 311 2.25 -15.64 -3.17
C PRO A 311 2.75 -15.43 -1.74
N GLU A 312 1.88 -14.84 -0.91
CA GLU A 312 2.21 -14.48 0.46
C GLU A 312 2.10 -15.68 1.42
N ILE A 313 1.24 -16.66 1.14
CA ILE A 313 1.21 -17.94 1.87
C ILE A 313 2.50 -18.74 1.61
N VAL A 314 3.02 -18.70 0.38
CA VAL A 314 4.34 -19.27 0.07
C VAL A 314 5.42 -18.54 0.87
N ALA A 315 5.39 -17.20 0.88
CA ALA A 315 6.33 -16.41 1.66
C ALA A 315 6.19 -16.65 3.17
N GLU A 316 4.99 -16.85 3.72
CA GLU A 316 4.78 -17.19 5.14
C GLU A 316 5.52 -18.49 5.49
N THR A 317 5.35 -19.51 4.66
CA THR A 317 5.95 -20.83 4.88
C THR A 317 7.49 -20.74 4.87
N ILE A 318 8.04 -19.99 3.92
CA ILE A 318 9.49 -19.77 3.79
C ILE A 318 10.02 -18.87 4.90
N SER A 319 9.24 -17.89 5.35
CA SER A 319 9.63 -16.96 6.42
C SER A 319 9.91 -17.66 7.74
N LYS A 320 9.28 -18.82 8.01
CA LYS A 320 9.60 -19.66 9.18
C LYS A 320 11.05 -20.13 9.14
N LYS A 321 11.50 -20.61 7.97
CA LYS A 321 12.89 -21.04 7.75
C LYS A 321 13.87 -19.87 7.86
N VAL A 322 13.54 -18.73 7.24
CA VAL A 322 14.35 -17.50 7.36
C VAL A 322 14.47 -17.05 8.82
N SER A 323 13.38 -17.12 9.58
CA SER A 323 13.34 -16.74 11.00
C SER A 323 14.25 -17.62 11.85
N GLU A 324 14.25 -18.93 11.61
CA GLU A 324 15.15 -19.89 12.27
C GLU A 324 16.62 -19.64 11.91
N ASP A 325 16.94 -19.57 10.61
CA ASP A 325 18.32 -19.44 10.12
C ASP A 325 18.97 -18.12 10.54
N LEU A 326 18.20 -17.04 10.62
CA LEU A 326 18.68 -15.71 10.99
C LEU A 326 18.45 -15.35 12.47
N ASN A 327 17.79 -16.23 13.24
CA ASN A 327 17.30 -15.93 14.60
C ASN A 327 16.56 -14.57 14.66
N PHE A 328 15.70 -14.34 13.67
CA PHE A 328 15.00 -13.08 13.44
C PHE A 328 13.48 -13.30 13.52
N PRO A 329 12.79 -12.83 14.58
CA PRO A 329 11.36 -13.13 14.77
C PRO A 329 10.49 -12.55 13.65
N VAL A 330 9.58 -13.37 13.11
CA VAL A 330 8.60 -12.97 12.10
C VAL A 330 7.20 -13.33 12.60
N LEU A 331 6.27 -12.36 12.60
CA LEU A 331 4.86 -12.57 12.89
C LEU A 331 4.04 -12.43 11.61
N THR A 332 3.26 -13.46 11.26
CA THR A 332 2.30 -13.38 10.14
C THR A 332 0.88 -13.13 10.65
N LEU A 333 0.26 -12.08 10.13
CA LEU A 333 -1.14 -11.70 10.38
C LEU A 333 -1.95 -11.92 9.10
N ILE A 334 -2.99 -12.75 9.23
CA ILE A 334 -3.88 -13.11 8.12
C ILE A 334 -5.19 -12.33 8.29
N TYR A 335 -5.64 -11.69 7.21
CA TYR A 335 -6.84 -10.87 7.17
C TYR A 335 -7.89 -11.47 6.23
N ASP A 336 -9.11 -11.60 6.72
CA ASP A 336 -10.30 -12.02 5.98
C ASP A 336 -11.53 -11.21 6.43
N GLU A 337 -12.69 -11.49 5.85
CA GLU A 337 -13.95 -10.83 6.17
C GLU A 337 -14.50 -11.09 7.59
N GLN A 338 -14.00 -12.13 8.28
CA GLN A 338 -14.44 -12.53 9.63
C GLN A 338 -13.41 -12.16 10.71
N THR A 339 -12.31 -11.54 10.31
CA THR A 339 -11.18 -11.28 11.19
C THR A 339 -11.58 -10.29 12.29
N GLY A 340 -11.59 -10.78 13.53
CA GLY A 340 -11.81 -9.96 14.71
C GLY A 340 -10.59 -9.11 15.05
N GLU A 341 -10.80 -7.82 15.26
CA GLU A 341 -9.74 -6.85 15.51
C GLU A 341 -8.99 -7.14 16.82
N GLU A 342 -9.69 -7.57 17.87
CA GLU A 342 -9.15 -7.81 19.21
C GLU A 342 -8.12 -8.94 19.23
N GLY A 343 -8.36 -9.99 18.44
CA GLY A 343 -7.45 -11.13 18.32
C GLY A 343 -6.13 -10.75 17.65
N LEU A 344 -6.17 -9.88 16.64
CA LEU A 344 -4.95 -9.38 16.00
C LEU A 344 -4.15 -8.45 16.90
N ILE A 345 -4.84 -7.54 17.62
CA ILE A 345 -4.18 -6.62 18.56
C ILE A 345 -3.42 -7.40 19.63
N THR A 346 -4.05 -8.40 20.25
CA THR A 346 -3.40 -9.20 21.30
C THR A 346 -2.13 -9.91 20.80
N ARG A 347 -2.13 -10.38 19.55
CA ARG A 347 -0.95 -11.00 18.92
C ARG A 347 0.16 -9.99 18.64
N ILE A 348 -0.20 -8.77 18.24
CA ILE A 348 0.75 -7.68 18.03
C ILE A 348 1.39 -7.30 19.37
N ASP A 349 0.59 -7.10 20.42
CA ASP A 349 1.08 -6.73 21.76
C ASP A 349 2.07 -7.77 22.29
N ALA A 350 1.70 -9.06 22.26
CA ALA A 350 2.56 -10.15 22.69
C ALA A 350 3.87 -10.24 21.89
N PHE A 351 3.80 -9.98 20.57
CA PHE A 351 4.99 -9.97 19.72
C PHE A 351 5.91 -8.80 20.04
N VAL A 352 5.35 -7.60 20.23
CA VAL A 352 6.12 -6.41 20.62
C VAL A 352 6.80 -6.61 21.97
N ASP A 353 6.12 -7.19 22.95
CA ASP A 353 6.69 -7.51 24.26
C ASP A 353 7.85 -8.50 24.15
N LEU A 354 7.70 -9.55 23.34
CA LEU A 354 8.78 -10.49 23.05
C LEU A 354 10.01 -9.79 22.46
N LEU A 355 9.81 -8.87 21.52
CA LEU A 355 10.89 -8.10 20.91
C LEU A 355 11.58 -7.17 21.92
N LYS A 356 10.80 -6.45 22.75
CA LYS A 356 11.33 -5.60 23.83
C LYS A 356 12.20 -6.41 24.80
N MET A 357 11.73 -7.60 25.20
CA MET A 357 12.51 -8.51 26.06
C MET A 357 13.81 -8.97 25.41
N LYS A 358 13.76 -9.38 24.13
CA LYS A 358 14.95 -9.82 23.38
C LYS A 358 15.97 -8.69 23.23
N LYS A 359 15.51 -7.48 22.97
CA LYS A 359 16.34 -6.28 22.86
C LYS A 359 17.01 -5.94 24.19
N ASN A 360 16.25 -5.90 25.30
CA ASN A 360 16.80 -5.66 26.64
C ASN A 360 17.89 -6.69 27.01
N LYS A 361 17.68 -7.98 26.71
CA LYS A 361 18.70 -9.02 26.93
C LYS A 361 19.98 -8.76 26.12
N ARG A 362 19.89 -8.28 24.87
CA ARG A 362 21.07 -7.93 24.06
C ARG A 362 21.87 -6.77 24.68
N HIS A 363 21.22 -5.82 25.35
CA HIS A 363 21.91 -4.75 26.06
C HIS A 363 22.64 -5.26 27.30
N LEU A 364 22.03 -6.19 28.05
CA LEU A 364 22.64 -6.78 29.26
C LEU A 364 23.86 -7.65 28.97
N VAL A 365 23.97 -8.25 27.78
CA VAL A 365 25.10 -9.11 27.37
C VAL A 365 26.27 -8.31 26.77
N LYS A 366 26.05 -7.04 26.40
CA LYS A 366 27.07 -6.15 25.81
C LYS A 366 27.82 -5.28 26.83
N ILE A 367 27.37 -5.26 28.09
CA ILE A 367 28.06 -4.67 29.25
C ILE A 367 28.89 -5.77 29.90
#